data_AF-A0A963H8T5-F1
#
_entry.id   AF-A0A963H8T5-F1
#
_cell.length_a   1.000
_cell.length_b   1.000
_cell.length_c   1.000
_cell.angle_alpha   90.00
_cell.angle_beta   90.00
_cell.angle_gamma   90.00
#
_symmetry.space_group_name_H-M   'P 1'
#
loop_
_entity.id
_entity.type
_entity.pdbx_description
1 polymer ?
#
loop_
_entity_poly.entity_id
_entity_poly.type
_entity_poly.pdbx_seq_one_letter_code
_entity_poly.pdbx_strand_id
1 'polypeptide(L)'
;MNEASRSPRLHYRRLGDGGAVFDSRNWQTRILSPAAAVIFEALSEAGGGSPLPRSEALALLRNELEVDTDTAEMREVLRSLREMGMLGP
;
A
#
# COMPACT_ATOMS: atom_id res chain seq x y z
N MET A 1 -23.73 -14.67 -15.67
CA MET A 1 -22.49 -14.42 -16.42
C MET A 1 -21.37 -14.36 -15.38
N ASN A 2 -20.43 -15.30 -15.45
CA ASN A 2 -19.43 -15.60 -14.41
C ASN A 2 -18.61 -14.37 -14.00
N GLU A 3 -18.53 -14.11 -12.70
CA GLU A 3 -17.49 -13.31 -12.08
C GLU A 3 -16.16 -14.05 -12.27
N ALA A 4 -15.51 -13.83 -13.41
CA ALA A 4 -14.12 -14.20 -13.56
C ALA A 4 -13.36 -13.48 -12.44
N SER A 5 -12.87 -14.22 -11.45
CA SER A 5 -12.03 -13.75 -10.37
C SER A 5 -10.93 -12.87 -10.95
N ARG A 6 -11.11 -11.54 -10.89
CA ARG A 6 -10.09 -10.60 -11.32
C ARG A 6 -8.89 -10.87 -10.43
N SER A 7 -7.79 -11.34 -11.01
CA SER A 7 -6.54 -11.44 -10.27
C SER A 7 -6.21 -10.06 -9.70
N PRO A 8 -5.83 -9.98 -8.42
CA PRO A 8 -5.53 -8.69 -7.79
C PRO A 8 -4.38 -8.03 -8.55
N ARG A 9 -4.51 -6.73 -8.86
CA ARG A 9 -3.50 -5.99 -9.62
C ARG A 9 -2.13 -6.04 -8.94
N LEU A 10 -2.12 -5.82 -7.63
CA LEU A 10 -0.93 -5.84 -6.80
C LEU A 10 -0.81 -7.20 -6.13
N HIS A 11 0.36 -7.82 -6.28
CA HIS A 11 0.71 -9.07 -5.62
C HIS A 11 1.78 -8.77 -4.57
N TYR A 12 1.44 -8.99 -3.31
CA TYR A 12 2.34 -8.74 -2.20
C TYR A 12 2.92 -10.04 -1.65
N ARG A 13 4.21 -10.02 -1.31
CA ARG A 13 4.88 -11.09 -0.58
C ARG A 13 5.81 -10.51 0.49
N ARG A 14 5.62 -10.96 1.74
CA ARG A 14 6.52 -10.67 2.85
C ARG A 14 7.91 -11.28 2.59
N LEU A 15 8.95 -10.50 2.85
CA LEU A 15 10.37 -10.89 2.71
C LEU A 15 11.14 -10.47 3.95
N GLY A 16 11.20 -11.35 4.96
CA GLY A 16 11.70 -11.00 6.28
C GLY A 16 10.84 -9.88 6.91
N ASP A 17 11.49 -8.81 7.35
CA ASP A 17 10.79 -7.66 7.93
C ASP A 17 10.20 -6.71 6.88
N GLY A 18 10.67 -6.78 5.62
CA GLY A 18 10.15 -6.00 4.50
C GLY A 18 9.20 -6.79 3.61
N GLY A 19 9.06 -6.36 2.36
CA GLY A 19 8.22 -7.06 1.40
C GLY A 19 8.50 -6.69 -0.05
N ALA A 20 7.89 -7.43 -0.96
CA ALA A 20 7.90 -7.12 -2.39
C ALA A 20 6.47 -6.97 -2.90
N VAL A 21 6.24 -5.93 -3.68
CA VAL A 21 4.98 -5.68 -4.38
C VAL A 21 5.23 -5.78 -5.88
N PHE A 22 4.55 -6.72 -6.54
CA PHE A 22 4.52 -6.82 -7.99
C PHE A 22 3.23 -6.21 -8.54
N ASP A 23 3.35 -5.25 -9.45
CA ASP A 23 2.21 -4.62 -10.14
C ASP A 23 2.03 -5.25 -11.53
N SER A 24 0.99 -6.07 -11.68
CA SER A 24 0.67 -6.77 -12.93
C SER A 24 0.33 -5.84 -14.10
N ARG A 25 -0.02 -4.57 -13.83
CA ARG A 25 -0.31 -3.58 -14.88
C ARG A 25 0.92 -3.20 -15.69
N ASN A 26 2.08 -3.09 -15.03
CA ASN A 26 3.31 -2.56 -15.64
C ASN A 26 4.52 -3.48 -15.46
N TRP A 27 4.34 -4.65 -14.84
CA TRP A 27 5.37 -5.66 -14.59
C TRP A 27 6.53 -5.15 -13.72
N GLN A 28 6.30 -4.16 -12.88
CA GLN A 28 7.31 -3.65 -11.95
C GLN A 28 7.21 -4.33 -10.60
N THR A 29 8.36 -4.71 -10.05
CA THR A 29 8.51 -5.14 -8.67
C THR A 29 9.14 -4.02 -7.85
N ARG A 30 8.49 -3.64 -6.74
CA ARG A 30 9.03 -2.70 -5.76
C ARG A 30 9.39 -3.46 -4.49
N ILE A 31 10.59 -3.25 -3.99
CA ILE A 31 11.01 -3.73 -2.66
C ILE A 31 10.61 -2.68 -1.63
N LEU A 32 9.92 -3.11 -0.59
CA LEU A 32 9.49 -2.30 0.53
C LEU A 32 10.47 -2.49 1.69
N SER A 33 10.89 -1.37 2.28
CA SER A 33 11.53 -1.38 3.59
C SER A 33 10.56 -1.93 4.64
N PRO A 34 11.04 -2.30 5.85
CA PRO A 34 10.16 -2.80 6.91
C PRO A 34 9.00 -1.86 7.24
N ALA A 35 9.27 -0.56 7.39
CA ALA A 35 8.23 0.42 7.66
C ALA A 35 7.21 0.52 6.51
N ALA A 36 7.67 0.52 5.26
CA ALA A 36 6.80 0.58 4.10
C ALA A 36 5.93 -0.69 3.95
N ALA A 37 6.46 -1.86 4.33
CA ALA A 37 5.72 -3.12 4.31
C ALA A 37 4.58 -3.13 5.34
N VAL A 38 4.83 -2.68 6.57
CA VAL A 38 3.79 -2.54 7.60
C VAL A 38 2.68 -1.60 7.14
N ILE A 39 3.04 -0.45 6.57
CA ILE A 39 2.06 0.52 6.05
C ILE A 39 1.27 -0.05 4.87
N PHE A 40 1.95 -0.74 3.95
CA PHE A 40 1.30 -1.39 2.81
C PHE A 40 0.26 -2.41 3.28
N GLU A 41 0.60 -3.24 4.26
CA GLU A 41 -0.28 -4.27 4.82
C GLU A 41 -1.51 -3.64 5.49
N ALA A 42 -1.30 -2.67 6.37
CA ALA A 42 -2.39 -1.98 7.07
C ALA A 42 -3.38 -1.31 6.10
N LEU A 43 -2.87 -0.62 5.08
CA LEU A 43 -3.72 0.02 4.07
C LEU A 43 -4.41 -1.00 3.16
N SER A 44 -3.76 -2.11 2.84
CA SER A 44 -4.37 -3.18 2.04
C SER A 44 -5.51 -3.87 2.78
N GLU A 45 -5.34 -4.09 4.08
CA GLU A 45 -6.34 -4.66 4.97
C GLU A 45 -7.55 -3.73 5.10
N ALA A 46 -7.31 -2.45 5.42
CA ALA A 46 -8.38 -1.46 5.56
C ALA A 46 -9.12 -1.16 4.24
N GLY A 47 -8.43 -1.20 3.10
CA GLY A 47 -9.02 -0.96 1.78
C GLY A 47 -9.78 -2.15 1.18
N GLY A 48 -9.65 -3.36 1.76
CA GLY A 48 -10.29 -4.57 1.24
C GLY A 48 -9.95 -4.86 -0.23
N GLY A 49 -8.75 -4.48 -0.68
CA GLY A 49 -8.31 -4.60 -2.08
C GLY A 49 -8.72 -3.44 -3.00
N SER A 50 -9.38 -2.40 -2.47
CA SER A 50 -9.66 -1.15 -3.16
C SER A 50 -8.75 -0.01 -2.66
N PRO A 51 -8.48 1.02 -3.49
CA PRO A 51 -7.73 2.18 -3.04
C PRO A 51 -8.48 2.94 -1.94
N LEU A 52 -7.79 3.29 -0.86
CA LEU A 52 -8.35 4.11 0.21
C LEU A 52 -8.26 5.60 -0.14
N PRO A 53 -9.29 6.42 0.17
CA PRO A 53 -9.17 7.87 0.10
C PRO A 53 -7.95 8.36 0.89
N ARG A 54 -7.21 9.33 0.35
CA ARG A 54 -5.96 9.77 0.99
C ARG A 54 -6.15 10.25 2.42
N SER A 55 -7.26 10.94 2.71
CA SER A 55 -7.60 11.41 4.05
C SER A 55 -7.81 10.27 5.04
N GLU A 56 -8.46 9.18 4.62
CA GLU A 56 -8.70 8.00 5.45
C GLU A 56 -7.41 7.24 5.71
N ALA A 57 -6.57 7.06 4.69
CA ALA A 57 -5.25 6.45 4.84
C ALA A 57 -4.37 7.23 5.83
N LEU A 58 -4.37 8.56 5.76
CA LEU A 58 -3.62 9.40 6.69
C LEU A 58 -4.18 9.33 8.11
N ALA A 59 -5.50 9.29 8.26
CA ALA A 59 -6.14 9.14 9.57
C ALA A 59 -5.79 7.79 10.21
N LEU A 60 -5.85 6.70 9.45
CA LEU A 60 -5.45 5.37 9.91
C LEU A 60 -3.98 5.35 10.35
N LEU A 61 -3.08 5.87 9.52
CA LEU A 61 -1.64 5.90 9.84
C LEU A 61 -1.34 6.67 11.12
N ARG A 62 -2.01 7.80 11.35
CA ARG A 62 -1.79 8.64 12.54
C ARG A 62 -2.45 8.07 13.78
N ASN A 63 -3.69 7.58 13.67
CA ASN A 63 -4.50 7.21 14.82
C ASN A 63 -4.28 5.77 15.28
N GLU A 64 -3.99 4.85 14.36
CA GLU A 64 -3.86 3.42 14.67
C GLU A 64 -2.41 2.97 14.75
N LEU A 65 -1.53 3.55 13.92
CA LEU A 65 -0.12 3.17 13.84
C LEU A 65 0.83 4.19 14.47
N GLU A 66 0.30 5.31 14.98
CA GLU A 66 1.07 6.41 15.58
C GLU A 66 2.21 6.91 14.66
N VAL A 67 2.04 6.80 13.34
CA VAL A 67 3.05 7.18 12.35
C VAL A 67 3.00 8.68 12.11
N ASP A 68 4.15 9.35 12.24
CA ASP A 68 4.32 10.73 11.78
C ASP A 68 4.39 10.78 10.24
N THR A 69 3.29 11.23 9.63
CA THR A 69 3.12 11.34 8.18
C THR A 69 3.87 12.51 7.55
N ASP A 70 4.41 13.41 8.37
CA ASP A 70 4.96 14.69 7.92
C ASP A 70 6.51 14.65 7.84
N THR A 71 7.10 13.49 8.11
CA THR A 71 8.51 13.20 7.87
C THR A 71 8.82 13.07 6.36
N ALA A 72 10.09 13.28 5.97
CA ALA A 72 10.49 13.17 4.57
C ALA A 72 10.36 11.74 4.05
N GLU A 73 10.75 10.78 4.88
CA GLU A 73 10.68 9.35 4.65
C GLU A 73 9.23 8.91 4.43
N MET A 74 8.29 9.42 5.23
CA MET A 74 6.88 9.03 5.10
C MET A 74 6.21 9.64 3.88
N ARG A 75 6.59 10.87 3.49
CA ARG A 75 6.16 11.44 2.22
C ARG A 75 6.58 10.58 1.02
N GLU A 76 7.76 9.98 1.08
CA GLU A 76 8.27 9.07 0.05
C GLU A 76 7.51 7.75 -0.02
N VAL A 77 7.19 7.17 1.14
CA VAL A 77 6.36 5.96 1.23
C VAL A 77 4.96 6.25 0.68
N LEU A 78 4.31 7.33 1.11
CA LEU A 78 2.98 7.74 0.65
C LEU A 78 2.93 8.02 -0.85
N ARG A 79 3.99 8.65 -1.40
CA ARG A 79 4.13 8.85 -2.85
C ARG A 79 4.16 7.51 -3.58
N SER A 80 4.97 6.56 -3.11
CA SER A 80 5.08 5.22 -3.70
C SER A 80 3.76 4.46 -3.66
N LEU A 81 3.01 4.53 -2.55
CA LEU A 81 1.70 3.91 -2.40
C LEU A 81 0.65 4.51 -3.35
N ARG A 82 0.68 5.83 -3.56
CA ARG A 82 -0.16 6.50 -4.56
C ARG A 82 0.18 6.05 -5.99
N GLU A 83 1.46 5.93 -6.32
CA GLU A 83 1.90 5.43 -7.64
C GLU A 83 1.46 3.98 -7.90
N MET A 84 1.43 3.15 -6.84
CA MET A 84 0.86 1.80 -6.90
C MET A 84 -0.68 1.81 -7.01
N GLY A 85 -1.31 2.96 -6.84
CA GLY A 85 -2.77 3.11 -6.86
C GLY A 85 -3.46 2.53 -5.63
N MET A 86 -2.78 2.50 -4.49
CA MET A 86 -3.38 2.13 -3.20
C MET A 86 -4.06 3.29 -2.50
N LEU A 87 -3.65 4.52 -2.86
CA LEU A 87 -4.24 5.74 -2.36
C LEU A 87 -5.07 6.38 -3.47
N GLY A 88 -6.32 6.67 -3.16
CA GLY A 88 -7.21 7.51 -3.95
C GLY A 88 -6.78 8.98 -3.95
N PRO A 89 -7.48 9.83 -4.73
CA PRO A 89 -7.27 11.28 -4.71
C PRO A 89 -7.43 11.89 -3.31
#